data_AF-A0A392NIZ1-F1
#
_entry.id   AF-A0A392NIZ1-F1
#
_cell.length_a   1.000
_cell.length_b   1.000
_cell.length_c   1.000
_cell.angle_alpha   90.00
_cell.angle_beta   90.00
_cell.angle_gamma   90.00
#
_symmetry.space_group_name_H-M   'P 1'
#
loop_
_entity.id
_entity.type
_entity.pdbx_description
1 polymer ?
#
loop_
_entity_poly.entity_id
_entity_poly.type
_entity_poly.pdbx_seq_one_letter_code
_entity_poly.pdbx_strand_id
1 'polypeptide(L)'
;MWDSIAEELWLIVAKSLKAHRLARQGPVAATGTRDSTLEILVGDDGWVNHRENGILYSFDVTKCMFSWGNLSEKLRMAKLDCKDEVIVDLFAGIGYFVLPFLV
;
A
#
# COMPACT_ATOMS: atom_id res chain seq x y z
N MET A 1 29.94 0.06 2.80
CA MET A 1 30.20 -0.84 1.65
C MET A 1 29.02 -0.86 0.68
N TRP A 2 27.78 -0.96 1.15
CA TRP A 2 26.60 -0.88 0.29
C TRP A 2 26.33 0.54 -0.22
N ASP A 3 26.61 1.57 0.58
CA ASP A 3 26.36 2.97 0.21
C ASP A 3 27.15 3.40 -1.03
N SER A 4 28.35 2.86 -1.24
CA SER A 4 29.19 3.17 -2.40
C SER A 4 28.68 2.60 -3.72
N ILE A 5 27.74 1.66 -3.69
CA ILE A 5 27.12 1.07 -4.90
C ILE A 5 25.60 1.26 -4.94
N ALA A 6 25.02 1.94 -3.95
CA ALA A 6 23.58 1.98 -3.74
C ALA A 6 22.83 2.57 -4.96
N GLU A 7 23.35 3.67 -5.51
CA GLU A 7 22.71 4.36 -6.63
C GLU A 7 22.61 3.47 -7.88
N GLU A 8 23.72 2.82 -8.27
CA GLU A 8 23.73 1.91 -9.42
C GLU A 8 22.92 0.64 -9.14
N LEU A 9 23.02 0.09 -7.93
CA LEU A 9 22.31 -1.10 -7.50
C LEU A 9 20.79 -0.95 -7.63
N TRP A 10 20.22 0.13 -7.08
CA TRP A 10 18.77 0.32 -7.07
C TRP A 10 18.19 0.54 -8.47
N LEU A 11 18.95 1.21 -9.35
CA LEU A 11 18.59 1.33 -10.76
C LEU A 11 18.57 -0.03 -11.47
N ILE A 12 19.57 -0.89 -11.22
CA ILE A 12 19.62 -2.25 -11.78
C ILE A 12 18.44 -3.08 -11.27
N VAL A 13 18.12 -3.01 -9.97
CA VAL A 13 16.98 -3.72 -9.38
C VAL A 13 15.66 -3.26 -10.00
N ALA A 14 15.42 -1.95 -10.08
CA ALA A 14 14.22 -1.39 -10.71
C ALA A 14 14.07 -1.86 -12.16
N LYS A 15 15.14 -1.80 -12.95
CA LYS A 15 15.18 -2.28 -14.34
C LYS A 15 14.89 -3.78 -14.45
N SER A 16 15.47 -4.59 -13.57
CA SER A 16 15.30 -6.05 -13.57
C SER A 16 13.86 -6.46 -13.24
N LEU A 17 13.20 -5.71 -12.35
CA LEU A 17 11.80 -5.89 -11.99
C LEU A 17 10.83 -5.24 -13.00
N LYS A 18 11.35 -4.58 -14.05
CA LYS A 18 10.56 -3.80 -15.02
C LYS A 18 9.70 -2.72 -14.33
N ALA A 19 10.22 -2.16 -13.25
CA ALA A 19 9.56 -1.11 -12.47
C ALA A 19 10.13 0.27 -12.83
N HIS A 20 9.27 1.28 -12.87
CA HIS A 20 9.68 2.68 -13.07
C HIS A 20 10.13 3.36 -11.77
N ARG A 21 9.65 2.86 -10.62
CA ARG A 21 9.93 3.38 -9.29
C ARG A 21 10.24 2.24 -8.34
N LEU A 22 11.15 2.46 -7.41
CA LEU A 22 11.55 1.50 -6.40
C LEU A 22 11.54 2.19 -5.03
N ALA A 23 11.00 1.50 -4.04
CA ALA A 23 10.99 1.98 -2.67
C ALA A 23 11.28 0.84 -1.70
N ARG A 24 11.87 1.19 -0.56
CA ARG A 24 12.12 0.28 0.55
C ARG A 24 11.06 0.49 1.61
N GLN A 25 10.38 -0.59 1.96
CA GLN A 25 9.42 -0.56 3.06
C GLN A 25 10.15 -0.37 4.39
N GLY A 26 9.73 0.63 5.15
CA GLY A 26 10.17 0.87 6.53
C GLY A 26 9.16 0.36 7.56
N PRO A 27 9.52 0.36 8.85
CA PRO A 27 8.61 0.05 9.94
C PRO A 27 7.53 1.12 10.06
N VAL A 28 6.27 0.72 10.12
CA VAL A 28 5.15 1.65 10.34
C VAL A 28 5.39 2.50 11.58
N ALA A 29 5.23 3.81 11.47
CA ALA A 29 5.43 4.72 12.58
C ALA A 29 4.41 4.45 13.70
N ALA A 30 4.87 4.50 14.96
CA ALA A 30 4.00 4.36 16.14
C ALA A 30 3.25 5.67 16.44
N THR A 31 2.65 6.28 15.42
CA THR A 31 1.80 7.48 15.51
C THR A 31 0.34 7.09 15.62
N GLY A 32 -0.55 8.05 15.93
CA GLY A 32 -2.00 7.80 15.95
C GLY A 32 -2.58 7.38 14.60
N THR A 33 -1.89 7.68 13.50
CA THR A 33 -2.32 7.43 12.11
C THR A 33 -1.56 6.29 11.43
N ARG A 34 -0.56 5.70 12.11
CA ARG A 34 0.27 4.60 11.60
C ARG A 34 0.91 4.94 10.25
N ASP A 35 1.60 6.07 10.20
CA ASP A 35 2.15 6.62 8.96
C ASP A 35 3.22 5.71 8.34
N SER A 36 3.33 5.78 7.01
CA SER A 36 4.39 5.09 6.27
C SER A 36 5.75 5.73 6.56
N THR A 37 6.77 4.89 6.71
CA THR A 37 8.20 5.31 6.76
C THR A 37 8.97 4.80 5.55
N LEU A 38 8.24 4.49 4.48
CA LEU A 38 8.79 4.04 3.21
C LEU A 38 9.74 5.09 2.64
N GLU A 39 10.86 4.60 2.12
CA GLU A 39 11.89 5.42 1.50
C GLU A 39 11.90 5.15 -0.01
N ILE A 40 11.77 6.21 -0.80
CA ILE A 40 11.90 6.11 -2.26
C ILE A 40 13.39 6.00 -2.59
N LEU A 41 13.75 4.93 -3.31
CA LEU A 41 15.11 4.64 -3.75
C LEU A 41 15.33 5.02 -5.22
N VAL A 42 14.30 4.89 -6.05
CA VAL A 42 14.30 5.28 -7.46
C VAL A 42 12.96 5.95 -7.80
N GLY A 43 13.03 7.15 -8.38
CA GLY A 43 11.88 8.00 -8.68
C GLY A 43 11.69 9.12 -7.65
N ASP A 44 10.69 9.97 -7.89
CA ASP A 44 10.41 11.20 -7.12
C ASP A 44 8.94 11.33 -6.68
N ASP A 45 8.10 10.36 -7.04
CA ASP A 45 6.66 10.37 -6.83
C ASP A 45 6.16 9.10 -6.11
N GLY A 46 5.49 9.30 -4.98
CA GLY A 46 4.89 8.24 -4.15
C GLY A 46 3.47 7.83 -4.56
N TRP A 47 2.84 8.52 -5.50
CA TRP A 47 1.46 8.27 -5.87
C TRP A 47 1.35 6.98 -6.72
N VAL A 48 0.49 6.06 -6.31
CA VAL A 48 0.28 4.77 -7.00
C VAL A 48 -1.19 4.46 -7.20
N ASN A 49 -1.47 3.67 -8.22
CA ASN A 49 -2.76 3.03 -8.46
C ASN A 49 -2.59 1.52 -8.26
N HIS A 50 -3.14 0.98 -7.18
CA HIS A 50 -3.10 -0.43 -6.86
C HIS A 50 -4.47 -1.07 -7.13
N ARG A 51 -4.51 -2.08 -8.00
CA ARG A 51 -5.75 -2.81 -8.29
C ARG A 51 -5.76 -4.14 -7.56
N GLU A 52 -6.81 -4.39 -6.79
CA GLU A 52 -7.01 -5.65 -6.08
C GLU A 52 -8.51 -5.94 -5.95
N ASN A 53 -8.94 -7.19 -6.19
CA ASN A 53 -10.33 -7.63 -6.04
C ASN A 53 -11.36 -6.71 -6.72
N GLY A 54 -11.04 -6.21 -7.92
CA GLY A 54 -11.92 -5.30 -8.69
C GLY A 54 -11.86 -3.83 -8.28
N ILE A 55 -11.23 -3.50 -7.14
CA ILE A 55 -11.11 -2.14 -6.61
C ILE A 55 -9.79 -1.51 -7.05
N LEU A 56 -9.82 -0.22 -7.40
CA LEU A 56 -8.64 0.58 -7.69
C LEU A 56 -8.37 1.54 -6.52
N TYR A 57 -7.30 1.30 -5.78
CA TYR A 57 -6.85 2.16 -4.69
C TYR A 57 -5.79 3.15 -5.19
N SER A 58 -6.06 4.45 -5.06
CA SER A 58 -5.12 5.52 -5.40
C SER A 58 -4.62 6.19 -4.13
N PHE A 59 -3.34 6.03 -3.79
CA PHE A 59 -2.77 6.51 -2.53
C PHE A 59 -1.25 6.77 -2.59
N ASP A 60 -0.72 7.45 -1.57
CA ASP A 60 0.65 7.96 -1.51
C ASP A 60 1.39 7.01 -0.60
N VAL A 61 2.23 6.17 -1.18
CA VAL A 61 2.92 5.12 -0.44
C VAL A 61 3.90 5.68 0.61
N THR A 62 4.26 6.97 0.50
CA THR A 62 5.11 7.66 1.49
C THR A 62 4.33 8.15 2.70
N LYS A 63 2.98 8.19 2.63
CA LYS A 63 2.12 8.71 3.69
C LYS A 63 1.20 7.64 4.25
N CYS A 64 0.59 6.85 3.38
CA CYS A 64 -0.37 5.83 3.77
C CYS A 64 0.32 4.48 3.93
N MET A 65 0.05 3.80 5.05
CA MET A 65 0.41 2.40 5.18
C MET A 65 -0.38 1.55 4.18
N PHE A 66 0.30 0.61 3.53
CA PHE A 66 -0.32 -0.46 2.77
C PHE A 66 0.30 -1.81 3.18
N SER A 67 -0.53 -2.81 3.45
CA SER A 67 -0.08 -4.14 3.86
C SER A 67 -0.67 -5.23 2.96
N TRP A 68 0.18 -5.82 2.12
CA TRP A 68 -0.22 -6.94 1.26
C TRP A 68 -0.69 -8.17 2.06
N GLY A 69 -0.21 -8.33 3.30
CA GLY A 69 -0.55 -9.46 4.19
C GLY A 69 -2.02 -9.54 4.61
N ASN A 70 -2.81 -8.49 4.38
CA ASN A 70 -4.22 -8.43 4.74
C ASN A 70 -5.16 -8.89 3.61
N LEU A 71 -4.63 -9.38 2.49
CA LEU A 71 -5.43 -9.84 1.34
C LEU A 71 -6.49 -10.88 1.74
N SER A 72 -6.09 -11.91 2.50
CA SER A 72 -7.01 -12.95 2.96
C SER A 72 -8.15 -12.40 3.82
N GLU A 73 -7.84 -11.43 4.68
CA GLU A 73 -8.81 -10.81 5.57
C GLU A 73 -9.78 -9.89 4.81
N LYS A 74 -9.29 -9.14 3.82
CA LYS A 74 -10.15 -8.36 2.92
C LYS A 74 -11.14 -9.24 2.17
N LEU A 75 -10.68 -10.38 1.64
CA LEU A 75 -11.54 -11.36 0.99
C LEU A 75 -12.54 -12.01 1.95
N ARG A 76 -12.19 -12.17 3.23
CA ARG A 76 -13.09 -12.66 4.26
C ARG A 76 -14.18 -11.63 4.57
N MET A 77 -13.81 -10.36 4.70
CA MET A 77 -14.74 -9.24 4.91
C MET A 77 -15.71 -9.07 3.74
N ALA A 78 -15.22 -9.10 2.51
CA ALA A 78 -16.03 -8.98 1.30
C ALA A 78 -17.14 -10.05 1.15
N LYS A 79 -17.04 -11.16 1.90
CA LYS A 79 -18.01 -12.27 1.85
C LYS A 79 -19.11 -12.18 2.92
N LEU A 80 -19.03 -11.22 3.84
CA LEU A 80 -20.12 -11.04 4.80
C LEU A 80 -21.35 -10.47 4.08
N ASP A 81 -22.51 -11.04 4.39
CA ASP A 81 -23.78 -10.46 3.95
C ASP A 81 -24.11 -9.28 4.87
N CYS A 82 -23.91 -8.07 4.35
CA CYS A 82 -24.20 -6.82 5.03
C CYS A 82 -25.26 -6.01 4.27
N LYS A 83 -26.12 -6.68 3.50
CA LYS A 83 -27.20 -6.00 2.80
C LYS A 83 -28.13 -5.32 3.81
N ASP A 84 -28.48 -4.07 3.53
CA ASP A 84 -29.35 -3.24 4.37
C ASP A 84 -28.79 -2.93 5.77
N GLU A 85 -27.50 -3.22 6.02
CA GLU A 85 -26.80 -2.91 7.27
C GLU A 85 -26.03 -1.58 7.20
N VAL A 86 -25.79 -0.98 8.37
CA VAL A 86 -24.94 0.20 8.52
C VAL A 86 -23.55 -0.22 9.00
N ILE A 87 -22.55 -0.10 8.12
CA ILE A 87 -21.15 -0.43 8.43
C ILE A 87 -20.42 0.84 8.87
N VAL A 88 -19.69 0.75 9.98
CA VAL A 88 -18.82 1.82 10.48
C VAL A 88 -17.38 1.33 10.50
N ASP A 89 -16.53 1.95 9.68
CA ASP A 89 -15.08 1.71 9.70
C ASP A 89 -14.39 2.81 10.51
N LEU A 90 -13.97 2.47 11.72
CA LEU A 90 -13.34 3.40 12.66
C LEU A 90 -11.93 3.82 12.22
N PHE A 91 -11.32 3.09 11.27
CA PHE A 91 -9.95 3.32 10.78
C PHE A 91 -9.85 3.08 9.28
N ALA A 92 -10.74 3.71 8.51
CA ALA A 92 -10.93 3.41 7.09
C ALA A 92 -9.68 3.60 6.22
N GLY A 93 -8.82 4.57 6.56
CA GLY A 93 -7.64 4.90 5.77
C GLY A 93 -8.02 5.13 4.30
N ILE A 94 -7.41 4.35 3.40
CA ILE A 94 -7.69 4.38 1.95
C ILE A 94 -8.98 3.61 1.54
N GLY A 95 -9.83 3.26 2.50
CA GLY A 95 -11.04 2.47 2.30
C GLY A 95 -10.81 0.96 2.27
N TYR A 96 -9.79 0.49 2.98
CA TYR A 96 -9.24 -0.86 2.80
C TYR A 96 -10.24 -1.99 3.05
N PHE A 97 -11.04 -1.87 4.10
CA PHE A 97 -12.05 -2.86 4.50
C PHE A 97 -13.48 -2.45 4.12
N VAL A 98 -13.75 -1.16 3.94
CA VAL A 98 -15.08 -0.67 3.57
C VAL A 98 -15.39 -0.82 2.08
N LEU A 99 -14.43 -0.56 1.18
CA LEU A 99 -14.67 -0.62 -0.26
C LEU A 99 -15.08 -2.03 -0.77
N PRO A 100 -14.55 -3.13 -0.22
CA PRO A 100 -15.01 -4.48 -0.57
C PRO A 100 -16.49 -4.77 -0.34
N PHE A 101 -17.19 -4.01 0.52
CA PHE A 101 -18.64 -4.16 0.71
C PHE A 101 -19.48 -3.46 -0.37
N LEU A 102 -18.85 -2.64 -1.21
CA LEU A 102 -19.53 -1.82 -2.23
C LEU A 102 -19.47 -2.43 -3.63
N VAL A 103 -18.81 -3.58 -3.80
CA VAL A 103 -18.54 -4.24 -5.09
C VAL A 103 -19.15 -5.63 -5.19
#